data_AF-C4WSJ4-F1
#
_entry.id   AF-C4WSJ4-F1
#
_cell.length_a   1.000
_cell.length_b   1.000
_cell.length_c   1.000
_cell.angle_alpha   90.00
_cell.angle_beta   90.00
_cell.angle_gamma   90.00
#
_symmetry.space_group_name_H-M   'P 1'
#
loop_
_entity.id
_entity.type
_entity.pdbx_description
1 polymer ?
#
loop_
_entity_poly.entity_id
_entity_poly.type
_entity_poly.pdbx_seq_one_letter_code
_entity_poly.pdbx_strand_id
1 'polypeptide(L)'
;MTIGQEAVVFKTAMDRKIRATSLLNNKGKSHLPHCTYVEMGIKCTGKMIPKSKYCRKHILKDPKQILFRACNVLQSDNQCQEPIVNFDTKSTCVLHEKLPMLRD
;
A
#
# COMPACT_ATOMS: atom_id res chain seq x y z
N MET A 1 49.34 5.48 -32.21
CA MET A 1 48.35 4.38 -32.16
C MET A 1 47.55 4.51 -30.87
N THR A 2 46.40 5.19 -30.89
CA THR A 2 45.56 5.49 -29.70
C THR A 2 44.35 4.56 -29.61
N ILE A 3 44.52 3.28 -29.93
CA ILE A 3 43.46 2.29 -29.85
C ILE A 3 43.32 1.89 -28.38
N GLY A 4 42.21 2.27 -27.75
CA GLY A 4 41.83 1.80 -26.41
C GLY A 4 41.89 2.84 -25.28
N GLN A 5 42.41 4.05 -25.50
CA GLN A 5 42.34 5.13 -24.50
C GLN A 5 40.89 5.50 -24.17
N GLU A 6 40.04 5.60 -25.18
CA GLU A 6 38.61 5.88 -25.00
C GLU A 6 37.91 4.75 -24.25
N ALA A 7 38.29 3.48 -24.50
CA ALA A 7 37.75 2.32 -23.79
C ALA A 7 38.14 2.33 -22.31
N VAL A 8 39.38 2.71 -21.98
CA VAL A 8 39.85 2.84 -20.60
C VAL A 8 39.13 3.98 -19.88
N VAL A 9 38.98 5.15 -20.52
CA VAL A 9 38.23 6.28 -19.97
C VAL A 9 36.76 5.90 -19.74
N PHE A 10 36.13 5.23 -20.71
CA PHE A 10 34.74 4.78 -20.61
C PHE A 10 34.56 3.78 -19.45
N LYS A 11 35.44 2.78 -19.33
CA LYS A 11 35.43 1.81 -18.23
C LYS A 11 35.60 2.48 -16.87
N THR A 12 36.55 3.41 -16.76
CA THR A 12 36.82 4.15 -15.51
C THR A 12 35.64 5.04 -15.11
N ALA A 13 35.00 5.69 -16.08
CA ALA A 13 33.80 6.49 -15.86
C ALA A 13 32.60 5.63 -15.42
N MET A 14 32.42 4.46 -16.05
CA MET A 14 31.39 3.49 -15.68
C MET A 14 31.60 2.98 -14.25
N ASP A 15 32.82 2.59 -13.88
CA ASP A 15 33.15 2.11 -12.54
C ASP A 15 32.99 3.20 -11.48
N ARG A 16 33.27 4.47 -11.82
CA ARG A 16 33.00 5.62 -10.96
C ARG A 16 31.51 5.81 -10.72
N LYS A 17 30.66 5.68 -11.75
CA LYS A 17 29.20 5.74 -11.61
C LYS A 17 28.70 4.60 -10.71
N ILE A 18 29.13 3.37 -10.96
CA ILE A 18 28.74 2.19 -10.17
C ILE A 18 29.08 2.39 -8.69
N ARG A 19 30.30 2.86 -8.37
CA ARG A 19 30.72 3.17 -6.99
C ARG A 19 29.94 4.31 -6.34
N ALA A 20 29.59 5.36 -7.11
CA ALA A 20 28.77 6.45 -6.59
C ALA A 20 27.32 6.01 -6.33
N THR A 21 26.81 5.06 -7.12
CA THR A 21 25.44 4.54 -6.99
C THR A 21 25.31 3.29 -6.11
N SER A 22 26.41 2.62 -5.75
CA SER A 22 26.36 1.38 -4.95
C SER A 22 25.82 1.62 -3.54
N LEU A 23 26.02 2.82 -2.97
CA LEU A 23 25.41 3.24 -1.71
C LEU A 23 23.89 3.50 -1.83
N LEU A 24 23.38 3.76 -3.04
CA LEU A 24 21.93 3.87 -3.32
C LEU A 24 21.29 2.53 -3.70
N ASN A 25 22.09 1.54 -4.13
CA ASN A 25 21.59 0.24 -4.58
C ASN A 25 21.27 -0.73 -3.43
N ASN A 26 21.42 -0.29 -2.18
CA ASN A 26 21.05 -1.09 -1.00
C ASN A 26 19.54 -1.05 -0.69
N LYS A 27 18.69 -0.77 -1.68
CA LYS A 27 17.30 -1.23 -1.65
C LYS A 27 17.30 -2.73 -1.95
N GLY A 28 17.91 -3.52 -1.06
CA GLY A 28 17.57 -4.94 -0.94
C GLY A 28 16.05 -4.99 -0.92
N LYS A 29 15.47 -5.79 -1.83
CA LYS A 29 14.02 -5.89 -2.08
C LYS A 29 13.29 -5.83 -0.74
N SER A 30 12.86 -4.63 -0.34
CA SER A 30 12.31 -4.41 0.99
C SER A 30 10.92 -5.01 0.89
N HIS A 31 10.82 -6.30 1.23
CA HIS A 31 9.57 -7.02 1.20
C HIS A 31 8.60 -6.20 2.02
N LEU A 32 7.66 -5.54 1.34
CA LEU A 32 6.76 -4.63 1.99
C LEU A 32 6.01 -5.45 3.05
N PRO A 33 5.95 -5.00 4.31
CA PRO A 33 5.39 -5.82 5.37
C PRO A 33 3.95 -6.21 5.04
N HIS A 34 3.62 -7.48 5.24
CA HIS A 34 2.27 -8.02 5.06
C HIS A 34 1.46 -7.91 6.33
N CYS A 35 0.15 -7.96 6.18
CA CYS A 35 -0.81 -7.94 7.26
C CYS A 35 -0.53 -9.04 8.30
N THR A 36 -0.66 -8.68 9.58
CA THR A 36 -0.46 -9.61 10.69
C THR A 36 -1.68 -10.48 10.99
N TYR A 37 -2.86 -10.15 10.42
CA TYR A 37 -4.09 -10.88 10.68
C TYR A 37 -4.03 -12.32 10.16
N VAL A 38 -4.60 -13.25 10.93
CA VAL A 38 -4.68 -14.68 10.62
C VAL A 38 -6.16 -15.06 10.64
N GLU A 39 -6.64 -15.59 9.52
CA GLU A 39 -8.01 -16.04 9.35
C GLU A 39 -8.01 -17.56 9.24
N MET A 40 -8.65 -18.24 10.18
CA MET A 40 -8.73 -19.72 10.21
C MET A 40 -7.36 -20.42 10.11
N GLY A 41 -6.31 -19.82 10.68
CA GLY A 41 -4.94 -20.34 10.63
C GLY A 41 -4.11 -19.90 9.42
N ILE A 42 -4.70 -19.20 8.44
CA ILE A 42 -4.01 -18.68 7.26
C ILE A 42 -3.65 -17.20 7.46
N LYS A 43 -2.36 -16.86 7.34
CA LYS A 43 -1.91 -15.47 7.45
C LYS A 43 -2.29 -14.66 6.22
N CYS A 44 -2.84 -13.47 6.44
CA CYS A 44 -3.17 -12.55 5.37
C CYS A 44 -1.90 -12.09 4.63
N THR A 45 -1.90 -12.21 3.30
CA THR A 45 -0.82 -11.75 2.42
C THR A 45 -1.01 -10.32 1.93
N GLY A 46 -2.07 -9.65 2.38
CA GLY A 46 -2.38 -8.27 2.00
C GLY A 46 -1.30 -7.31 2.48
N LYS A 47 -1.00 -6.29 1.66
CA LYS A 47 -0.03 -5.24 2.01
C LYS A 47 -0.52 -4.45 3.22
N MET A 48 0.38 -4.22 4.16
CA MET A 48 0.14 -3.42 5.35
C MET A 48 -0.07 -1.94 4.97
N ILE A 49 -1.03 -1.28 5.62
CA ILE A 49 -1.23 0.17 5.50
C ILE A 49 -0.13 0.89 6.29
N PRO A 50 0.39 2.04 5.82
CA PRO A 50 1.32 2.84 6.60
C PRO A 50 0.82 3.08 8.03
N LYS A 51 1.71 2.89 9.02
CA LYS A 51 1.45 3.08 10.46
C LYS A 51 0.41 2.13 11.09
N SER A 52 -0.14 1.16 10.37
CA SER A 52 -0.94 0.06 10.93
C SER A 52 -0.23 -1.27 10.74
N LYS A 53 -0.63 -2.34 11.44
CA LYS A 53 -0.17 -3.73 11.21
C LYS A 53 -1.10 -4.53 10.29
N TYR A 54 -2.13 -3.88 9.76
CA TYR A 54 -3.21 -4.53 9.03
C TYR A 54 -3.31 -4.01 7.59
N CYS A 55 -3.81 -4.84 6.69
CA CYS A 55 -4.16 -4.42 5.33
C CYS A 55 -5.54 -3.75 5.33
N ARG A 56 -5.93 -3.17 4.19
CA ARG A 56 -7.24 -2.53 4.02
C ARG A 56 -8.41 -3.43 4.43
N LYS A 57 -8.36 -4.74 4.13
CA LYS A 57 -9.44 -5.68 4.47
C LYS A 57 -9.57 -5.92 5.98
N HIS A 58 -8.46 -5.94 6.71
CA HIS A 58 -8.42 -6.27 8.14
C HIS A 58 -8.22 -5.06 9.04
N ILE A 59 -8.28 -3.85 8.47
CA ILE A 59 -7.96 -2.61 9.17
C ILE A 59 -8.89 -2.34 10.37
N LEU A 60 -10.11 -2.89 10.32
CA LEU A 60 -11.11 -2.79 11.39
C LEU A 60 -10.82 -3.70 12.59
N LYS A 61 -9.83 -4.61 12.48
CA LYS A 61 -9.36 -5.45 13.59
C LYS A 61 -8.23 -4.78 14.39
N ASP A 62 -7.76 -3.62 13.94
CA ASP A 62 -6.73 -2.85 14.63
C ASP A 62 -7.35 -2.05 15.79
N PRO A 63 -7.02 -2.33 17.06
CA PRO A 63 -7.59 -1.62 18.20
C PRO A 63 -7.18 -0.14 18.26
N LYS A 64 -6.14 0.26 17.53
CA LYS A 64 -5.66 1.64 17.46
C LYS A 64 -6.17 2.37 16.22
N GLN A 65 -7.12 1.79 15.48
CA GLN A 65 -7.63 2.40 14.27
C GLN A 65 -8.55 3.59 14.57
N ILE A 66 -8.22 4.74 13.97
CA ILE A 66 -9.01 5.99 14.05
C ILE A 66 -9.36 6.54 12.67
N LEU A 67 -8.57 6.20 11.64
CA LEU A 67 -8.69 6.69 10.26
C LEU A 67 -9.70 5.90 9.44
N PHE A 68 -10.05 4.68 9.87
CA PHE A 68 -11.00 3.83 9.17
C PHE A 68 -12.11 3.40 10.12
N ARG A 69 -13.33 3.28 9.58
CA ARG A 69 -14.50 2.73 10.27
C ARG A 69 -15.29 1.80 9.35
N ALA A 70 -16.19 1.00 9.91
CA ALA A 70 -17.14 0.23 9.10
C ALA A 70 -18.19 1.16 8.48
N CYS A 71 -18.66 0.80 7.28
CA CYS A 71 -19.73 1.51 6.58
C CYS A 71 -21.02 1.58 7.43
N ASN A 72 -21.39 0.46 8.09
CA ASN A 72 -22.55 0.32 8.98
C ASN A 72 -23.93 0.61 8.37
N VAL A 73 -24.04 0.77 7.05
CA VAL A 73 -25.33 0.84 6.36
C VAL A 73 -26.06 -0.50 6.54
N LEU A 74 -27.31 -0.45 7.01
CA LEU A 74 -28.15 -1.62 7.19
C LEU A 74 -28.71 -2.07 5.84
N GLN A 75 -28.41 -3.31 5.46
CA GLN A 75 -28.92 -3.94 4.25
C GLN A 75 -29.40 -5.35 4.59
N SER A 76 -30.70 -5.61 4.37
CA SER A 76 -31.31 -6.93 4.58
C SER A 76 -30.90 -7.58 5.91
N ASP A 77 -31.06 -6.82 7.00
CA ASP A 77 -30.76 -7.21 8.38
C ASP A 77 -29.28 -7.40 8.75
N ASN A 78 -28.36 -7.11 7.83
CA ASN A 78 -26.92 -7.11 8.09
C ASN A 78 -26.32 -5.70 7.96
N GLN A 79 -25.40 -5.36 8.85
CA GLN A 79 -24.65 -4.10 8.79
C GLN A 79 -23.41 -4.25 7.91
N CYS A 80 -23.25 -3.35 6.93
CA CYS A 80 -22.09 -3.36 6.05
C CYS A 80 -20.77 -3.20 6.82
N GLN A 81 -19.88 -4.18 6.68
CA GLN A 81 -18.55 -4.21 7.32
C GLN A 81 -17.43 -3.70 6.42
N GLU A 82 -17.74 -3.03 5.30
CA GLU A 82 -16.68 -2.47 4.45
C GLU A 82 -15.91 -1.36 5.18
N PRO A 83 -14.57 -1.42 5.15
CA PRO A 83 -13.72 -0.38 5.74
C PRO A 83 -13.71 0.87 4.87
N ILE A 84 -14.25 1.95 5.41
CA ILE A 84 -14.29 3.28 4.81
C ILE A 84 -13.38 4.24 5.57
N VAL A 85 -12.92 5.29 4.91
CA VAL A 85 -12.15 6.37 5.56
C VAL A 85 -13.11 7.13 6.48
N ASN A 86 -12.70 7.33 7.72
CA ASN A 86 -13.45 8.09 8.71
C ASN A 86 -13.26 9.59 8.50
N PHE A 87 -13.76 10.10 7.37
CA PHE A 87 -13.69 11.52 7.01
C PHE A 87 -14.94 12.28 7.44
N ASP A 88 -16.12 11.68 7.23
CA ASP A 88 -17.40 12.24 7.67
C ASP A 88 -18.28 11.13 8.29
N THR A 89 -19.25 11.54 9.11
CA THR A 89 -20.28 10.66 9.68
C THR A 89 -21.23 10.11 8.62
N LYS A 90 -21.44 10.84 7.51
CA LYS A 90 -22.35 10.43 6.41
C LYS A 90 -21.65 9.68 5.29
N SER A 91 -20.33 9.58 5.29
CA SER A 91 -19.61 8.82 4.27
C SER A 91 -20.00 7.34 4.34
N THR A 92 -20.29 6.77 3.18
CA THR A 92 -20.61 5.35 3.00
C THR A 92 -19.57 4.71 2.09
N CYS A 93 -19.61 3.38 1.93
CA CYS A 93 -18.75 2.73 0.95
C CYS A 93 -19.28 2.98 -0.47
N VAL A 94 -18.45 2.71 -1.49
CA VAL A 94 -18.79 2.94 -2.90
C VAL A 94 -20.08 2.22 -3.31
N LEU A 95 -20.38 1.06 -2.70
CA LEU A 95 -21.60 0.31 -2.96
C LEU A 95 -22.85 0.95 -2.35
N HIS A 96 -22.69 1.77 -1.32
CA HIS A 96 -23.75 2.48 -0.62
C HIS A 96 -23.67 4.00 -0.82
N GLU A 97 -22.87 4.45 -1.76
CA GLU A 97 -22.75 5.86 -2.13
C GLU A 97 -23.99 6.25 -2.95
N LYS A 98 -24.68 7.30 -2.51
CA LYS A 98 -25.86 7.81 -3.23
C LYS A 98 -25.37 8.66 -4.39
N LEU A 99 -25.36 8.08 -5.59
CA LEU A 99 -25.08 8.83 -6.81
C LEU A 99 -26.19 9.88 -7.03
N PRO A 100 -25.84 11.14 -7.29
CA PRO A 100 -26.82 12.11 -7.74
C PRO A 100 -27.38 11.62 -9.08
N MET A 101 -28.71 11.58 -9.19
CA MET A 101 -29.38 11.27 -10.45
C MET A 101 -28.89 12.29 -11.49
N LEU A 102 -28.34 11.82 -12.62
CA LEU A 102 -28.03 12.67 -13.75
C LEU A 102 -29.37 13.24 -14.25
N ARG A 103 -29.52 14.57 -14.28
CA ARG A 103 -30.70 15.19 -14.91
C ARG A 103 -30.52 15.07 -16.42
N ASP A 104 -31.54 14.50 -17.09
CA ASP A 104 -31.67 14.50 -18.56
C ASP A 104 -31.84 15.93 -19.11
#